data_AF-A0A7M2SVX6-F1
#
_entry.id   AF-A0A7M2SVX6-F1
#
_cell.length_a   1.000
_cell.length_b   1.000
_cell.length_c   1.000
_cell.angle_alpha   90.00
_cell.angle_beta   90.00
_cell.angle_gamma   90.00
#
_symmetry.space_group_name_H-M   'P 1'
#
loop_
_entity.id
_entity.type
_entity.pdbx_description
1 polymer ?
#
loop_
_entity_poly.entity_id
_entity_poly.type
_entity_poly.pdbx_seq_one_letter_code
_entity_poly.pdbx_strand_id
1 'polypeptide(L)'
;METIYGLYVEGSKGQSDIASFLLAEGATRSPDPHNPSYWYVPAAARGPIKEWLENRSISFISTYEFQATSTDIVEDLAGHLGLSLLSAEAARQSAPLMAKDPDDFRIIVNNRMLELLAPITQEVIWGRYEQYAELSFLRSAPELPDPIQLSAALSIECFDGDRWDVSGDGRSIMTRRNLDTLNRVGIAYSTAQSVNGNVYPREKFPTFSGRVIQSAKQAGVDLVIYLPPEGLEIKPW
;
A
#
# COMPACT_ATOMS: atom_id res chain seq x y z
N MET A 1 -3.23 10.97 12.96
CA MET A 1 -3.16 9.70 12.21
C MET A 1 -3.65 8.53 13.07
N GLU A 2 -4.73 7.89 12.66
CA GLU A 2 -5.15 6.61 13.24
C GLU A 2 -4.52 5.46 12.43
N THR A 3 -3.87 4.52 13.10
CA THR A 3 -3.24 3.36 12.45
C THR A 3 -4.08 2.12 12.71
N ILE A 4 -4.67 1.58 11.65
CA ILE A 4 -5.42 0.33 11.66
C ILE A 4 -4.45 -0.79 11.30
N TYR A 5 -4.50 -1.88 12.06
CA TYR A 5 -3.70 -3.05 11.77
C TYR A 5 -4.56 -4.07 11.05
N GLY A 6 -4.23 -4.30 9.78
CA GLY A 6 -4.85 -5.30 8.94
C GLY A 6 -4.11 -6.62 9.04
N LEU A 7 -4.86 -7.71 8.92
CA LEU A 7 -4.36 -9.06 9.01
C LEU A 7 -5.08 -9.91 7.97
N TYR A 8 -4.35 -10.32 6.93
CA TYR A 8 -4.82 -11.32 5.99
C TYR A 8 -4.42 -12.70 6.50
N VAL A 9 -5.38 -13.60 6.70
CA VAL A 9 -5.11 -14.97 7.12
C VAL A 9 -5.77 -15.95 6.15
N GLU A 10 -4.97 -16.73 5.44
CA GLU A 10 -5.48 -17.74 4.54
C GLU A 10 -6.24 -18.83 5.33
N GLY A 11 -7.38 -19.31 4.81
CA GLY A 11 -8.23 -20.27 5.54
C GLY A 11 -9.11 -19.67 6.66
N SER A 12 -9.08 -18.35 6.89
CA SER A 12 -9.98 -17.68 7.83
C SER A 12 -11.40 -17.42 7.28
N LYS A 13 -11.73 -17.91 6.08
CA LYS A 13 -13.05 -17.72 5.44
C LYS A 13 -14.13 -18.50 6.20
N GLY A 14 -15.28 -17.86 6.43
CA GLY A 14 -16.44 -18.51 7.08
C GLY A 14 -16.24 -18.76 8.58
N GLN A 15 -16.94 -19.77 9.11
CA GLN A 15 -16.86 -20.20 10.53
C GLN A 15 -15.71 -21.19 10.74
N SER A 16 -14.46 -20.77 10.56
CA SER A 16 -13.30 -21.58 10.91
C SER A 16 -12.85 -21.33 12.35
N ASP A 17 -12.05 -22.24 12.91
CA ASP A 17 -11.44 -22.06 14.24
C ASP A 17 -10.56 -20.80 14.28
N ILE A 18 -9.92 -20.46 13.16
CA ILE A 18 -9.16 -19.22 12.96
C ILE A 18 -10.09 -18.01 13.10
N ALA A 19 -11.22 -18.01 12.38
CA ALA A 19 -12.18 -16.92 12.44
C ALA A 19 -12.76 -16.74 13.85
N SER A 20 -13.06 -17.85 14.53
CA SER A 20 -13.59 -17.85 15.90
C SER A 20 -12.58 -17.25 16.88
N PHE A 21 -11.30 -17.62 16.76
CA PHE A 21 -10.24 -17.07 17.59
C PHE A 21 -10.02 -15.58 17.32
N LEU A 22 -9.93 -15.16 16.06
CA LEU A 22 -9.76 -13.75 15.68
C LEU A 22 -10.90 -12.88 16.23
N LEU A 23 -12.14 -13.35 16.14
CA LEU A 23 -13.30 -12.67 16.71
C LEU A 23 -13.23 -12.59 18.25
N ALA A 24 -12.75 -13.64 18.92
CA ALA A 24 -12.60 -13.66 20.37
C ALA A 24 -11.56 -12.65 20.88
N GLU A 25 -10.50 -12.43 20.11
CA GLU A 25 -9.47 -11.42 20.37
C GLU A 25 -9.90 -10.00 19.95
N GLY A 26 -11.14 -9.84 19.49
CA GLY A 26 -11.72 -8.54 19.13
C GLY A 26 -11.37 -8.04 17.72
N ALA A 27 -10.83 -8.91 16.85
CA ALA A 27 -10.67 -8.58 15.44
C ALA A 27 -12.02 -8.50 14.73
N THR A 28 -12.15 -7.59 13.76
CA THR A 28 -13.34 -7.47 12.91
C THR A 28 -12.98 -7.85 11.48
N ARG A 29 -13.88 -8.54 10.78
CA ARG A 29 -13.63 -8.92 9.39
C ARG A 29 -13.76 -7.70 8.48
N SER A 30 -12.96 -7.65 7.42
CA SER A 30 -13.13 -6.68 6.35
C SER A 30 -14.55 -6.73 5.79
N PRO A 31 -15.21 -5.58 5.59
CA PRO A 31 -16.50 -5.53 4.92
C PRO A 31 -16.38 -5.78 3.41
N ASP A 32 -15.17 -5.77 2.84
CA ASP A 32 -14.93 -6.04 1.42
C ASP A 32 -15.19 -7.53 1.10
N PRO A 33 -16.25 -7.85 0.32
CA PRO A 33 -16.57 -9.23 -0.02
C PRO A 33 -15.52 -9.88 -0.92
N HIS A 34 -14.66 -9.10 -1.59
CA HIS A 34 -13.57 -9.61 -2.42
C HIS A 34 -12.37 -10.05 -1.58
N ASN A 35 -12.28 -9.61 -0.32
CA ASN A 35 -11.21 -9.98 0.59
C ASN A 35 -11.72 -10.54 1.93
N PRO A 36 -12.45 -11.68 1.92
CA PRO A 36 -13.06 -12.22 3.13
C PRO A 36 -12.02 -12.76 4.12
N SER A 37 -10.76 -12.94 3.71
CA SER A 37 -9.68 -13.41 4.57
C SER A 37 -8.98 -12.28 5.35
N TYR A 38 -9.42 -11.03 5.16
CA TYR A 38 -8.83 -9.86 5.76
C TYR A 38 -9.57 -9.43 7.02
N TRP A 39 -8.81 -9.01 8.03
CA TRP A 39 -9.27 -8.68 9.36
C TRP A 39 -8.64 -7.38 9.85
N TYR A 40 -9.40 -6.54 10.53
CA TYR A 40 -8.90 -5.41 11.29
C TYR A 40 -8.72 -5.83 12.74
N VAL A 41 -7.53 -5.61 13.27
CA VAL A 41 -7.09 -6.14 14.55
C VAL A 41 -6.74 -4.99 15.50
N PRO A 42 -7.33 -4.95 16.71
CA PRO A 42 -6.99 -3.95 17.73
C PRO A 42 -5.52 -3.99 18.13
N ALA A 43 -4.95 -2.84 18.49
CA ALA A 43 -3.54 -2.73 18.89
C ALA A 43 -3.14 -3.68 20.04
N ALA A 44 -4.03 -3.87 21.02
CA ALA A 44 -3.80 -4.77 22.14
C ALA A 44 -3.81 -6.26 21.75
N ALA A 45 -4.49 -6.62 20.66
CA ALA A 45 -4.67 -8.01 20.21
C ALA A 45 -3.59 -8.46 19.22
N ARG A 46 -2.75 -7.54 18.72
CA ARG A 46 -1.73 -7.84 17.69
C ARG A 46 -0.77 -8.94 18.11
N GLY A 47 -0.18 -8.81 19.31
CA GLY A 47 0.78 -9.77 19.85
C GLY A 47 0.15 -11.16 20.05
N PRO A 48 -0.95 -11.27 20.83
CA PRO A 48 -1.64 -12.54 21.06
C PRO A 48 -2.09 -13.24 19.77
N ILE A 49 -2.65 -12.49 18.81
CA ILE A 49 -3.09 -13.07 17.54
C ILE A 49 -1.92 -13.60 16.72
N LYS A 50 -0.85 -12.79 16.61
CA LYS A 50 0.37 -13.17 15.88
C LYS A 50 0.97 -14.45 16.47
N GLU A 51 1.18 -14.47 17.79
CA GLU A 51 1.71 -15.64 18.50
C GLU A 51 0.84 -16.89 18.30
N TRP A 52 -0.49 -16.75 18.33
CA TRP A 52 -1.40 -17.89 18.15
C TRP A 52 -1.34 -18.48 16.75
N LEU A 53 -1.25 -17.64 15.72
CA LEU A 53 -1.14 -18.04 14.31
C LEU A 53 0.21 -18.69 14.03
N GLU A 54 1.29 -18.09 14.53
CA GLU A 54 2.67 -18.60 14.40
C GLU A 54 2.82 -19.97 15.06
N ASN A 55 2.32 -20.14 16.29
CA ASN A 55 2.33 -21.42 17.01
C ASN A 55 1.58 -22.55 16.31
N ARG A 56 0.74 -22.23 15.31
CA ARG A 56 -0.03 -23.20 14.51
C ARG A 56 0.46 -23.31 13.07
N SER A 57 1.57 -22.66 12.73
CA SER A 57 2.10 -22.59 11.37
C SER A 57 1.06 -22.13 10.35
N ILE A 58 0.20 -21.18 10.74
CA ILE A 58 -0.79 -20.58 9.85
C ILE A 58 -0.16 -19.38 9.16
N SER A 59 -0.18 -19.37 7.83
CA SER A 59 0.30 -18.24 7.04
C SER A 59 -0.62 -17.02 7.17
N PHE A 60 -0.04 -15.86 7.45
CA PHE A 60 -0.74 -14.58 7.47
C PHE A 60 0.15 -13.45 6.95
N ILE A 61 -0.47 -12.38 6.47
CA ILE A 61 0.18 -11.13 6.07
C ILE A 61 -0.35 -10.02 6.96
N SER A 62 0.55 -9.26 7.56
CA SER A 62 0.19 -8.14 8.43
C SER A 62 0.43 -6.81 7.72
N THR A 63 -0.56 -5.93 7.76
CA THR A 63 -0.54 -4.63 7.10
C THR A 63 -0.80 -3.53 8.11
N TYR A 64 -0.13 -2.39 7.93
CA TYR A 64 -0.48 -1.17 8.64
C TYR A 64 -1.17 -0.24 7.66
N GLU A 65 -2.46 -0.04 7.90
CA GLU A 65 -3.23 0.98 7.23
C GLU A 65 -3.22 2.22 8.09
N PHE A 66 -3.18 3.39 7.47
CA PHE A 66 -3.47 4.62 8.19
C PHE A 66 -4.58 5.40 7.54
N GLN A 67 -5.40 5.99 8.40
CA GLN A 67 -6.36 6.99 7.99
C GLN A 67 -5.77 8.36 8.27
N ALA A 68 -5.40 9.05 7.19
CA ALA A 68 -5.18 10.49 7.24
C ALA A 68 -6.46 11.18 7.75
N THR A 69 -6.31 11.94 8.82
CA THR A 69 -7.33 12.73 9.52
C THR A 69 -7.19 14.21 9.16
N SER A 70 -8.20 15.02 9.48
CA SER A 70 -8.17 16.47 9.21
C SER A 70 -7.10 17.25 9.99
N THR A 71 -6.47 16.61 10.99
CA THR A 71 -5.40 17.19 11.81
C THR A 71 -3.99 16.81 11.33
N ASP A 72 -3.87 15.89 10.37
CA ASP A 72 -2.57 15.52 9.81
C ASP A 72 -2.07 16.60 8.83
N ILE A 73 -0.78 16.93 8.90
CA ILE A 73 -0.14 17.89 8.00
C ILE A 73 0.09 17.19 6.66
N VAL A 74 -0.64 17.61 5.63
CA VAL A 74 -0.67 16.96 4.31
C VAL A 74 0.73 16.85 3.69
N GLU A 75 1.59 17.83 3.92
CA GLU A 75 2.96 17.90 3.43
C GLU A 75 3.91 16.89 4.10
N ASP A 76 3.55 16.37 5.27
CA ASP A 76 4.33 15.38 5.99
C ASP A 76 3.78 13.95 5.77
N LEU A 77 2.72 13.81 4.97
CA LEU A 77 2.13 12.52 4.61
C LEU A 77 2.73 12.00 3.31
N ALA A 78 3.05 10.71 3.31
CA ALA A 78 3.37 9.95 2.12
C ALA A 78 3.02 8.47 2.34
N GLY A 79 2.69 7.75 1.27
CA GLY A 79 2.37 6.34 1.40
C GLY A 79 2.17 5.63 0.08
N HIS A 80 2.04 4.31 0.17
CA HIS A 80 1.60 3.49 -0.95
C HIS A 80 0.08 3.39 -0.94
N LEU A 81 -0.49 3.27 -2.13
CA LEU A 81 -1.92 3.07 -2.29
C LEU A 81 -2.18 1.60 -2.63
N GLY A 82 -3.01 0.95 -1.82
CA GLY A 82 -3.74 -0.21 -2.29
C GLY A 82 -5.05 0.27 -2.87
N LEU A 83 -5.27 -0.19 -4.10
CA LEU A 83 -6.34 0.21 -4.98
C LEU A 83 -6.97 -1.07 -5.49
N SER A 84 -8.27 -1.01 -5.69
CA SER A 84 -9.02 -2.11 -6.31
C SER A 84 -8.53 -2.36 -7.74
N LEU A 85 -8.66 -3.61 -8.19
CA LEU A 85 -8.42 -3.94 -9.59
C LEU A 85 -9.49 -3.29 -10.47
N LEU A 86 -9.10 -2.86 -11.67
CA LEU A 86 -10.01 -2.27 -12.63
C LEU A 86 -11.05 -3.31 -13.07
N SER A 87 -12.33 -3.01 -12.84
CA SER A 87 -13.44 -3.79 -13.37
C SER A 87 -14.02 -3.16 -14.64
N ALA A 88 -14.64 -3.97 -15.49
CA ALA A 88 -15.32 -3.47 -16.70
C ALA A 88 -16.48 -2.51 -16.37
N GLU A 89 -17.07 -2.62 -15.18
CA GLU A 89 -18.08 -1.69 -14.68
C GLU A 89 -17.45 -0.35 -14.31
N ALA A 90 -16.38 -0.37 -13.50
CA ALA A 90 -15.66 0.83 -13.08
C ALA A 90 -15.09 1.61 -14.28
N ALA A 91 -14.60 0.90 -15.30
CA ALA A 91 -14.07 1.49 -16.54
C ALA A 91 -15.09 2.34 -17.32
N ARG A 92 -16.39 2.18 -17.07
CA ARG A 92 -17.48 2.93 -17.74
C ARG A 92 -18.08 4.04 -16.88
N GLN A 93 -17.63 4.17 -15.62
CA GLN A 93 -18.17 5.15 -14.70
C GLN A 93 -17.59 6.54 -14.98
N SER A 94 -18.42 7.57 -14.80
CA SER A 94 -18.03 8.97 -14.93
C SER A 94 -17.46 9.57 -13.64
N ALA A 95 -17.59 8.88 -12.50
CA ALA A 95 -17.00 9.31 -11.22
C ALA A 95 -15.47 9.18 -11.27
N PRO A 96 -14.71 10.01 -10.52
CA PRO A 96 -13.25 9.88 -10.44
C PRO A 96 -12.82 8.45 -10.08
N LEU A 97 -11.86 7.92 -10.83
CA LEU A 97 -11.37 6.54 -10.68
C LEU A 97 -9.85 6.52 -10.55
N MET A 98 -9.37 5.72 -9.60
CA MET A 98 -7.99 5.23 -9.55
C MET A 98 -8.02 3.74 -9.22
N ALA A 99 -7.38 2.92 -10.04
CA ALA A 99 -7.40 1.46 -9.92
C ALA A 99 -6.06 0.85 -10.36
N LYS A 100 -5.90 -0.45 -10.16
CA LYS A 100 -4.78 -1.24 -10.72
C LYS A 100 -5.24 -2.03 -11.94
N ASP A 101 -4.40 -2.08 -12.96
CA ASP A 101 -4.51 -3.04 -14.06
C ASP A 101 -4.49 -4.48 -13.49
N PRO A 102 -5.45 -5.36 -13.85
CA PRO A 102 -5.46 -6.74 -13.36
C PRO A 102 -4.32 -7.60 -13.92
N ASP A 103 -3.74 -7.23 -15.07
CA ASP A 103 -2.73 -8.03 -15.76
C ASP A 103 -1.30 -7.67 -15.30
N ASP A 104 -1.02 -6.39 -15.08
CA ASP A 104 0.33 -5.89 -14.76
C ASP A 104 0.41 -4.91 -13.60
N PHE A 105 -0.69 -4.68 -12.87
CA PHE A 105 -0.76 -3.85 -11.68
C PHE A 105 -0.36 -2.37 -11.86
N ARG A 106 -0.27 -1.87 -13.10
CA ARG A 106 -0.07 -0.43 -13.34
C ARG A 106 -1.24 0.38 -12.78
N ILE A 107 -0.95 1.59 -12.34
CA ILE A 107 -1.98 2.51 -11.85
C ILE A 107 -2.73 3.10 -13.02
N ILE A 108 -4.05 2.93 -13.05
CA ILE A 108 -4.97 3.44 -14.04
C ILE A 108 -5.84 4.52 -13.41
N VAL A 109 -6.08 5.61 -14.13
CA VAL A 109 -6.99 6.69 -13.77
C VAL A 109 -7.90 7.05 -14.94
N ASN A 110 -9.09 7.56 -14.67
CA ASN A 110 -9.91 8.17 -15.72
C ASN A 110 -9.63 9.68 -15.84
N ASN A 111 -10.18 10.32 -16.88
CA ASN A 111 -9.97 11.75 -17.14
C ASN A 111 -10.37 12.65 -15.97
N ARG A 112 -11.45 12.33 -15.24
CA ARG A 112 -11.88 13.12 -14.07
C ARG A 112 -10.86 13.11 -12.95
N MET A 113 -10.31 11.93 -12.66
CA MET A 113 -9.24 11.84 -11.66
C MET A 113 -7.96 12.53 -12.16
N LEU A 114 -7.65 12.41 -13.45
CA LEU A 114 -6.50 13.08 -14.05
C LEU A 114 -6.59 14.61 -13.94
N GLU A 115 -7.78 15.19 -14.18
CA GLU A 115 -8.06 16.63 -13.99
C GLU A 115 -7.77 17.07 -12.55
N LEU A 116 -8.15 16.25 -11.56
CA LEU A 116 -7.91 16.53 -10.14
C LEU A 116 -6.42 16.42 -9.77
N LEU A 117 -5.68 15.50 -10.39
CA LEU A 117 -4.26 15.28 -10.11
C LEU A 117 -3.34 16.24 -10.86
N ALA A 118 -3.76 16.76 -12.01
CA ALA A 118 -2.94 17.59 -12.88
C ALA A 118 -2.20 18.75 -12.16
N PRO A 119 -2.80 19.48 -11.20
CA PRO A 119 -2.10 20.53 -10.47
C PRO A 119 -0.98 20.02 -9.55
N ILE A 120 -1.04 18.74 -9.15
CA ILE A 120 -0.18 18.10 -8.12
C ILE A 120 0.88 17.21 -8.78
N THR A 121 0.60 16.66 -9.97
CA THR A 121 1.45 15.65 -10.62
C THR A 121 2.07 16.14 -11.93
N GLN A 122 2.57 17.39 -11.96
CA GLN A 122 3.02 18.04 -13.19
C GLN A 122 4.24 17.38 -13.85
N GLU A 123 5.05 16.68 -13.07
CA GLU A 123 6.24 15.96 -13.53
C GLU A 123 6.00 14.45 -13.76
N VAL A 124 4.74 14.01 -13.61
CA VAL A 124 4.31 12.64 -13.84
C VAL A 124 3.81 12.52 -15.28
N ILE A 125 4.24 11.46 -15.96
CA ILE A 125 3.81 11.17 -17.33
C ILE A 125 2.72 10.11 -17.28
N TRP A 126 1.55 10.48 -17.80
CA TRP A 126 0.43 9.57 -18.00
C TRP A 126 0.40 9.09 -19.47
N GLY A 127 0.28 7.78 -19.67
CA GLY A 127 0.09 7.16 -20.98
C GLY A 127 -1.38 6.85 -21.22
N ARG A 128 -1.79 6.74 -22.49
CA ARG A 128 -3.15 6.33 -22.82
C ARG A 128 -3.30 4.82 -22.64
N TYR A 129 -4.38 4.39 -22.00
CA TYR A 129 -4.70 2.98 -21.85
C TYR A 129 -5.47 2.49 -23.08
N GLU A 130 -4.90 1.58 -23.87
CA GLU A 130 -5.43 1.25 -25.20
C GLU A 130 -6.79 0.54 -25.16
N GLN A 131 -7.05 -0.27 -24.14
CA GLN A 131 -8.28 -1.04 -24.00
C GLN A 131 -9.51 -0.14 -23.76
N TYR A 132 -9.32 1.07 -23.20
CA TYR A 132 -10.40 2.00 -22.87
C TYR A 132 -9.99 3.44 -23.17
N ALA A 133 -10.64 4.08 -24.13
CA ALA A 133 -10.24 5.38 -24.67
C ALA A 133 -10.14 6.53 -23.64
N GLU A 134 -10.88 6.46 -22.54
CA GLU A 134 -10.95 7.49 -21.49
C GLU A 134 -10.09 7.18 -20.25
N LEU A 135 -9.29 6.11 -20.32
CA LEU A 135 -8.39 5.71 -19.25
C LEU A 135 -6.95 6.05 -19.60
N SER A 136 -6.21 6.46 -18.57
CA SER A 136 -4.78 6.73 -18.63
C SER A 136 -4.06 5.89 -17.59
N PHE A 137 -2.82 5.50 -17.84
CA PHE A 137 -1.99 4.77 -16.89
C PHE A 137 -0.74 5.56 -16.50
N LEU A 138 -0.24 5.33 -15.29
CA LEU A 138 1.01 5.92 -14.80
C LEU A 138 2.18 5.35 -15.60
N ARG A 139 2.67 6.10 -16.59
CA ARG A 139 3.75 5.66 -17.48
C ARG A 139 5.13 5.94 -16.90
N SER A 140 5.31 7.08 -16.25
CA SER A 140 6.57 7.46 -15.63
C SER A 140 6.37 8.47 -14.51
N ALA A 141 7.25 8.43 -13.51
CA ALA A 141 7.35 9.38 -12.41
C ALA A 141 8.83 9.57 -12.05
N PRO A 142 9.20 10.70 -11.44
CA PRO A 142 10.54 10.91 -10.87
C PRO A 142 10.87 9.85 -9.81
N GLU A 143 12.16 9.62 -9.55
CA GLU A 143 12.60 8.75 -8.46
C GLU A 143 12.78 9.56 -7.16
N LEU A 144 12.55 8.91 -6.02
CA LEU A 144 12.88 9.50 -4.72
C LEU A 144 14.40 9.67 -4.60
N PRO A 145 14.88 10.81 -4.05
CA PRO A 145 16.31 11.09 -3.98
C PRO A 145 17.06 10.24 -2.95
N ASP A 146 16.37 9.75 -1.91
CA ASP A 146 16.94 8.94 -0.84
C ASP A 146 16.16 7.61 -0.70
N PRO A 147 16.83 6.51 -0.29
CA PRO A 147 16.13 5.26 0.01
C PRO A 147 15.12 5.45 1.15
N ILE A 148 14.01 4.71 1.09
CA ILE A 148 13.06 4.65 2.21
C ILE A 148 13.71 3.88 3.35
N GLN A 149 13.86 4.51 4.51
CA GLN A 149 14.47 3.87 5.66
C GLN A 149 13.46 3.01 6.40
N LEU A 150 13.82 1.77 6.70
CA LEU A 150 13.04 0.89 7.56
C LEU A 150 13.67 0.87 8.95
N SER A 151 12.82 0.90 9.99
CA SER A 151 13.29 0.88 11.38
C SER A 151 13.92 -0.46 11.75
N ALA A 152 13.43 -1.55 11.14
CA ALA A 152 13.99 -2.89 11.22
C ALA A 152 13.70 -3.64 9.92
N ALA A 153 14.59 -4.57 9.56
CA ALA A 153 14.30 -5.61 8.57
C ALA A 153 13.87 -6.88 9.27
N LEU A 154 12.91 -7.56 8.67
CA LEU A 154 12.41 -8.86 9.09
C LEU A 154 12.92 -9.94 8.15
N SER A 155 12.85 -9.65 6.85
CA SER A 155 13.44 -10.46 5.81
C SER A 155 14.15 -9.55 4.82
N ILE A 156 15.23 -10.09 4.26
CA ILE A 156 16.02 -9.49 3.20
C ILE A 156 16.29 -10.63 2.23
N GLU A 157 15.61 -10.62 1.10
CA GLU A 157 15.74 -11.65 0.08
C GLU A 157 16.27 -11.01 -1.20
N CYS A 158 17.30 -11.62 -1.79
CA CYS A 158 17.79 -11.25 -3.11
C CYS A 158 17.18 -12.21 -4.13
N PHE A 159 16.44 -11.67 -5.10
CA PHE A 159 15.98 -12.38 -6.28
C PHE A 159 17.01 -12.26 -7.40
N ASP A 160 16.84 -13.06 -8.46
CA ASP A 160 17.69 -12.98 -9.67
C ASP A 160 17.76 -11.55 -10.21
N GLY A 161 18.99 -11.07 -10.47
CA GLY A 161 19.23 -9.76 -11.09
C GLY A 161 19.31 -8.57 -10.14
N ASP A 162 19.91 -8.73 -8.95
CA ASP A 162 20.14 -7.67 -7.96
C ASP A 162 18.86 -6.99 -7.43
N ARG A 163 17.71 -7.66 -7.56
CA ARG A 163 16.44 -7.20 -6.99
C ARG A 163 16.31 -7.68 -5.55
N TRP A 164 16.28 -6.75 -4.61
CA TRP A 164 16.07 -7.04 -3.20
C TRP A 164 14.62 -6.81 -2.82
N ASP A 165 14.07 -7.74 -2.06
CA ASP A 165 12.85 -7.50 -1.29
C ASP A 165 13.23 -7.40 0.18
N VAL A 166 12.90 -6.26 0.78
CA VAL A 166 13.15 -5.98 2.19
C VAL A 166 11.83 -5.75 2.87
N SER A 167 11.43 -6.75 3.65
CA SER A 167 10.28 -6.62 4.53
C SER A 167 10.72 -5.96 5.83
N GLY A 168 10.00 -4.94 6.25
CA GLY A 168 10.20 -4.27 7.54
C GLY A 168 8.95 -4.32 8.38
N ASP A 169 9.03 -3.78 9.60
CA ASP A 169 7.96 -3.78 10.61
C ASP A 169 6.75 -2.87 10.30
N GLY A 170 6.57 -2.51 9.02
CA GLY A 170 5.59 -1.54 8.54
C GLY A 170 5.94 -0.08 8.85
N ARG A 171 7.00 0.22 9.63
CA ARG A 171 7.42 1.60 9.92
C ARG A 171 8.50 2.02 8.95
N SER A 172 8.08 2.76 7.94
CA SER A 172 8.97 3.43 6.98
C SER A 172 9.19 4.88 7.37
N ILE A 173 10.44 5.32 7.32
CA ILE A 173 10.86 6.70 7.57
C ILE A 173 11.25 7.31 6.22
N MET A 174 10.57 8.40 5.87
CA MET A 174 10.96 9.22 4.73
C MET A 174 11.89 10.34 5.19
N THR A 175 12.93 10.60 4.41
CA THR A 175 13.78 11.78 4.63
C THR A 175 13.00 13.05 4.27
N ARG A 176 13.46 14.20 4.77
CA ARG A 176 12.87 15.48 4.37
C ARG A 176 12.97 15.72 2.87
N ARG A 177 14.07 15.30 2.23
CA ARG A 177 14.26 15.42 0.77
C ARG A 177 13.26 14.56 -0.02
N ASN A 178 12.90 13.39 0.49
CA ASN A 178 11.85 12.56 -0.10
C ASN A 178 10.48 13.27 -0.02
N LEU A 179 10.14 13.81 1.15
CA LEU A 179 8.90 14.58 1.32
C LEU A 179 8.85 15.83 0.45
N ASP A 180 9.94 16.61 0.39
CA ASP A 180 10.02 17.81 -0.45
C ASP A 180 9.88 17.44 -1.94
N THR A 181 10.45 16.31 -2.37
CA THR A 181 10.26 15.78 -3.72
C THR A 181 8.79 15.43 -3.97
N LEU A 182 8.17 14.65 -3.09
CA LEU A 182 6.76 14.25 -3.21
C LEU A 182 5.81 15.44 -3.20
N ASN A 183 6.06 16.45 -2.36
CA ASN A 183 5.23 17.67 -2.31
C ASN A 183 5.29 18.48 -3.60
N ARG A 184 6.41 18.41 -4.31
CA ARG A 184 6.62 19.05 -5.61
C ARG A 184 6.01 18.24 -6.77
N VAL A 185 6.21 16.93 -6.80
CA VAL A 185 5.90 16.09 -7.99
C VAL A 185 4.63 15.24 -7.84
N GLY A 186 4.08 15.14 -6.62
CA GLY A 186 2.87 14.40 -6.31
C GLY A 186 3.08 12.89 -6.18
N ILE A 187 3.75 12.26 -7.14
CA ILE A 187 4.02 10.82 -7.21
C ILE A 187 5.49 10.60 -7.60
N ALA A 188 6.19 9.73 -6.88
CA ALA A 188 7.56 9.34 -7.18
C ALA A 188 7.77 7.83 -7.02
N TYR A 189 8.75 7.26 -7.74
CA TYR A 189 9.16 5.88 -7.56
C TYR A 189 10.16 5.75 -6.41
N SER A 190 9.87 4.84 -5.48
CA SER A 190 10.87 4.30 -4.57
C SER A 190 11.59 3.14 -5.26
N THR A 191 12.92 3.23 -5.36
CA THR A 191 13.78 2.25 -6.02
C THR A 191 14.79 1.61 -5.08
N ALA A 192 14.83 2.03 -3.81
CA ALA A 192 15.68 1.44 -2.80
C ALA A 192 15.10 1.61 -1.39
N GLN A 193 15.45 0.68 -0.51
CA GLN A 193 15.20 0.76 0.92
C GLN A 193 16.52 0.74 1.69
N SER A 194 16.54 1.33 2.89
CA SER A 194 17.71 1.28 3.77
C SER A 194 17.38 0.70 5.12
N VAL A 195 18.22 -0.20 5.61
CA VAL A 195 18.12 -0.80 6.93
C VAL A 195 19.49 -0.79 7.58
N ASN A 196 19.59 -0.22 8.78
CA ASN A 196 20.83 -0.13 9.55
C ASN A 196 22.02 0.42 8.73
N GLY A 197 21.76 1.38 7.82
CA GLY A 197 22.78 2.00 6.96
C GLY A 197 23.12 1.24 5.68
N ASN A 198 22.65 0.00 5.51
CA ASN A 198 22.75 -0.73 4.25
C ASN A 198 21.63 -0.28 3.29
N VAL A 199 21.89 -0.32 1.99
CA VAL A 199 20.94 0.06 0.94
C VAL A 199 20.65 -1.14 0.06
N TYR A 200 19.37 -1.39 -0.19
CA TYR A 200 18.85 -2.52 -0.92
C TYR A 200 18.04 -2.01 -2.13
N PRO A 201 18.56 -2.15 -3.35
CA PRO A 201 17.83 -1.80 -4.57
C PRO A 201 16.60 -2.69 -4.77
N ARG A 202 15.48 -2.11 -5.21
CA ARG A 202 14.22 -2.82 -5.45
C ARG A 202 13.57 -2.36 -6.75
N GLU A 203 12.54 -3.10 -7.15
CA GLU A 203 11.70 -2.71 -8.28
C GLU A 203 10.97 -1.39 -8.01
N LYS A 204 10.76 -0.61 -9.08
CA LYS A 204 10.11 0.71 -9.04
C LYS A 204 8.72 0.58 -8.43
N PHE A 205 8.54 1.23 -7.29
CA PHE A 205 7.26 1.18 -6.58
C PHE A 205 6.70 2.59 -6.36
N PRO A 206 5.47 2.89 -6.84
CA PRO A 206 4.92 4.22 -6.76
C PRO A 206 4.60 4.60 -5.30
N THR A 207 5.03 5.80 -4.95
CA THR A 207 4.85 6.43 -3.64
C THR A 207 4.12 7.75 -3.86
N PHE A 208 3.08 7.99 -3.08
CA PHE A 208 2.15 9.10 -3.27
C PHE A 208 2.30 10.10 -2.14
N SER A 209 2.30 11.38 -2.49
CA SER A 209 2.23 12.49 -1.53
C SER A 209 0.87 12.52 -0.82
N GLY A 210 0.84 13.13 0.35
CA GLY A 210 -0.40 13.42 1.07
C GLY A 210 -1.42 14.19 0.24
N ARG A 211 -0.97 15.10 -0.64
CA ARG A 211 -1.85 15.87 -1.52
C ARG A 211 -2.59 14.98 -2.51
N VAL A 212 -1.89 14.02 -3.13
CA VAL A 212 -2.54 13.04 -4.04
C VAL A 212 -3.51 12.16 -3.27
N ILE A 213 -3.09 11.66 -2.10
CA ILE A 213 -3.93 10.83 -1.21
C ILE A 213 -5.22 11.59 -0.83
N GLN A 214 -5.10 12.85 -0.42
CA GLN A 214 -6.22 13.68 -0.02
C GLN A 214 -7.16 13.97 -1.19
N SER A 215 -6.62 14.32 -2.37
CA SER A 215 -7.44 14.54 -3.56
C SER A 215 -8.21 13.29 -3.98
N ALA A 216 -7.59 12.12 -3.94
CA ALA A 216 -8.28 10.85 -4.24
C ALA A 216 -9.40 10.55 -3.24
N LYS A 217 -9.14 10.70 -1.93
CA LYS A 217 -10.16 10.52 -0.89
C LYS A 217 -11.33 11.50 -1.03
N GLN A 218 -11.05 12.78 -1.25
CA GLN A 218 -12.09 13.81 -1.45
C GLN A 218 -12.92 13.55 -2.70
N ALA A 219 -12.35 12.90 -3.71
CA ALA A 219 -13.02 12.49 -4.93
C ALA A 219 -13.88 11.22 -4.76
N GLY A 220 -13.88 10.60 -3.58
CA GLY A 220 -14.62 9.36 -3.30
C GLY A 220 -13.94 8.10 -3.85
N VAL A 221 -12.65 8.16 -4.19
CA VAL A 221 -11.90 6.97 -4.61
C VAL A 221 -11.72 6.05 -3.41
N ASP A 222 -12.13 4.79 -3.59
CA ASP A 222 -11.86 3.74 -2.63
C ASP A 222 -10.37 3.38 -2.66
N LEU A 223 -9.68 3.72 -1.59
CA LEU A 223 -8.25 3.46 -1.44
C LEU A 223 -7.94 3.14 0.01
N VAL A 224 -6.93 2.30 0.16
CA VAL A 224 -6.31 2.02 1.45
C VAL A 224 -4.86 2.46 1.36
N ILE A 225 -4.40 3.22 2.36
CA ILE A 225 -3.02 3.71 2.39
C ILE A 225 -2.21 2.71 3.21
N TYR A 226 -1.24 2.08 2.55
CA TYR A 226 -0.36 1.11 3.18
C TYR A 226 1.04 1.67 3.33
N LEU A 227 1.69 1.28 4.42
CA LEU A 227 3.14 1.06 4.44
C LEU A 227 3.35 -0.44 4.16
N PRO A 228 4.41 -0.84 3.43
CA PRO A 228 4.53 -2.22 2.96
C PRO A 228 4.57 -3.22 4.14
N PRO A 229 4.01 -4.44 3.96
CA PRO A 229 3.67 -5.38 5.03
C PRO A 229 4.87 -6.10 5.70
N GLU A 230 4.64 -6.65 6.91
CA GLU A 230 5.38 -7.82 7.42
C GLU A 230 4.71 -9.12 6.93
N GLY A 231 5.53 -10.12 6.60
CA GLY A 231 5.23 -11.52 6.92
C GLY A 231 5.34 -12.54 5.78
N LEU A 232 6.55 -13.04 5.52
CA LEU A 232 6.82 -14.44 5.18
C LEU A 232 8.07 -14.88 5.95
N GLU A 233 8.01 -16.07 6.54
CA GLU A 233 9.00 -16.66 7.46
C GLU A 233 10.15 -17.33 6.68
N ILE A 234 11.41 -17.03 7.02
CA ILE A 234 12.55 -17.91 6.72
C ILE A 234 12.82 -18.79 7.94
N LYS A 235 12.68 -20.10 7.76
CA LYS A 235 13.00 -21.13 8.76
C LYS A 235 14.51 -21.15 9.08
N PRO A 236 14.92 -21.25 10.36
CA PRO A 236 16.24 -21.76 10.69
C PRO A 236 16.27 -23.29 10.49
N TRP A 237 17.41 -23.81 10.01
CA TRP A 237 17.72 -25.24 10.12
C TRP A 237 17.84 -25.64 11.59
#